data_AF-A0AAV2H9Z7-F1
#
_entry.id   AF-A0AAV2H9Z7-F1
#
_cell.length_a   1.000
_cell.length_b   1.000
_cell.length_c   1.000
_cell.angle_alpha   90.00
_cell.angle_beta   90.00
_cell.angle_gamma   90.00
#
_symmetry.space_group_name_H-M   'P 1'
#
loop_
_entity.id
_entity.type
_entity.pdbx_description
1 polymer ?
#
loop_
_entity_poly.entity_id
_entity_poly.type
_entity_poly.pdbx_seq_one_letter_code
_entity_poly.pdbx_strand_id
1 'polypeptide(L)' 'KYKCSVCCKAFTCSSHMRSHEKLHSGEKPHRCDICGSKFTKRSSLKKHLKRTHSVQNTPSCLGQSPVVQILE' A
#
# COMPACT_ATOMS: atom_id res chain seq x y z
N LYS A 1 5.16 7.44 -25.75
CA LYS A 1 6.13 6.88 -24.77
C LYS A 1 5.74 7.37 -23.39
N TYR A 2 5.61 6.48 -22.40
CA TYR A 2 5.24 6.85 -21.04
C TYR A 2 6.50 6.87 -20.17
N LYS A 3 6.81 7.98 -19.52
CA LYS A 3 8.01 8.13 -18.68
C LYS A 3 7.61 8.18 -17.21
N CYS A 4 8.35 7.45 -16.39
CA CYS A 4 8.26 7.56 -14.94
C CYS A 4 8.81 8.91 -14.48
N SER A 5 8.04 9.67 -13.69
CA SER A 5 8.47 10.98 -13.18
C SER A 5 9.54 10.90 -12.09
N VAL A 6 9.75 9.70 -11.50
CA VAL A 6 10.69 9.50 -10.38
C VAL A 6 12.08 9.07 -10.86
N CYS A 7 12.16 8.13 -11.81
CA CYS A 7 13.44 7.61 -12.30
C CYS A 7 13.67 7.80 -13.80
N CYS A 8 12.79 8.53 -14.49
CA CYS A 8 12.87 8.84 -15.92
C CYS A 8 12.85 7.62 -16.86
N LYS A 9 12.57 6.42 -16.35
CA LYS A 9 12.49 5.19 -17.15
C LYS A 9 11.30 5.26 -18.11
N ALA A 10 11.53 4.88 -19.37
CA ALA A 10 10.53 4.94 -20.42
C ALA A 10 9.89 3.55 -20.66
N PHE A 11 8.58 3.56 -20.88
CA PHE A 11 7.75 2.39 -21.15
C PHE A 11 6.95 2.61 -22.45
N THR A 12 6.66 1.51 -23.12
CA THR A 12 5.81 1.48 -24.32
C THR A 12 4.33 1.58 -23.99
N CYS A 13 3.91 1.07 -22.83
CA CYS A 13 2.51 1.04 -22.38
C CYS A 13 2.30 1.79 -21.06
N SER A 14 1.16 2.48 -20.92
CA SER A 14 0.80 3.23 -19.71
C SER A 14 0.54 2.33 -18.51
N SER A 15 -0.05 1.16 -18.71
CA SER A 15 -0.31 0.16 -17.65
C SER A 15 0.98 -0.34 -16.99
N HIS A 16 2.03 -0.56 -17.79
CA HIS A 16 3.35 -0.94 -17.30
C HIS A 16 4.03 0.21 -16.54
N MET A 17 3.96 1.42 -17.06
CA MET A 17 4.46 2.61 -16.36
C MET A 17 3.75 2.80 -15.01
N ARG A 18 2.42 2.73 -14.97
CA ARG A 18 1.62 2.87 -13.74
C ARG A 18 1.91 1.77 -12.72
N SER A 19 2.16 0.55 -13.18
CA SER A 19 2.58 -0.56 -12.30
C SER A 19 3.99 -0.36 -11.75
N HIS A 20 4.88 0.20 -12.56
CA HIS A 20 6.23 0.57 -12.14
C HIS A 20 6.25 1.71 -11.12
N GLU A 21 5.38 2.72 -11.25
CA GLU A 21 5.28 3.82 -10.28
C GLU A 21 4.91 3.35 -8.87
N LYS A 22 4.13 2.26 -8.74
CA LYS A 22 3.82 1.65 -7.43
C LYS A 22 5.07 1.16 -6.69
N LEU A 23 6.14 0.82 -7.42
CA LEU A 23 7.42 0.44 -6.82
C LEU A 23 8.11 1.65 -6.18
N HIS A 24 8.00 2.83 -6.81
CA HIS A 24 8.54 4.08 -6.27
C HIS A 24 7.75 4.58 -5.06
N SER A 25 6.42 4.43 -5.09
CA SER A 25 5.58 4.85 -3.97
C SER A 25 5.85 4.03 -2.70
N GLY A 26 6.57 2.91 -2.81
CA GLY A 26 6.80 1.99 -1.69
C GLY A 26 5.49 1.59 -1.02
N GLU A 27 4.39 1.61 -1.79
CA GLU A 27 3.05 1.36 -1.29
C GLU A 27 3.00 -0.06 -0.80
N LYS A 28 3.14 -0.16 0.50
CA LYS A 28 2.97 -1.36 1.27
C LYS A 28 1.58 -1.23 1.88
N PRO A 29 0.53 -1.71 1.18
CA PRO A 29 -0.86 -1.47 1.56
C PRO A 29 -1.20 -2.08 2.93
N HIS A 30 -0.35 -2.97 3.43
CA HIS A 30 -0.54 -3.62 4.71
C HIS A 30 0.35 -2.97 5.76
N ARG A 31 -0.20 -2.01 6.49
CA ARG A 31 0.42 -1.40 7.66
C ARG A 31 0.03 -2.19 8.93
N CYS A 32 0.98 -2.33 9.84
CA CYS A 32 0.71 -2.76 11.21
C CYS A 32 0.21 -1.55 12.00
N ASP A 33 -1.01 -1.59 12.53
CA ASP A 33 -1.55 -0.49 13.34
C ASP A 33 -0.88 -0.34 14.71
N ILE A 34 -0.18 -1.37 15.19
CA ILE A 34 0.46 -1.34 16.52
C ILE A 34 1.79 -0.59 16.48
N CYS A 35 2.65 -0.87 15.49
CA CYS A 35 3.99 -0.28 15.40
C CYS A 35 4.23 0.54 14.11
N GLY A 36 3.23 0.66 13.24
CA GLY A 36 3.33 1.40 11.98
C GLY A 36 4.15 0.71 10.88
N SER A 37 4.70 -0.49 11.14
CA SER A 37 5.50 -1.23 10.15
C SER A 37 4.68 -1.55 8.90
N LYS A 38 5.27 -1.30 7.72
CA LYS A 38 4.59 -1.52 6.44
C LYS A 38 5.10 -2.79 5.78
N PHE A 39 4.18 -3.56 5.19
CA PHE A 39 4.43 -4.84 4.50
C PHE A 39 3.80 -4.89 3.10
N THR A 40 4.50 -5.52 2.15
CA THR A 40 4.03 -5.70 0.77
C THR A 40 2.95 -6.78 0.64
N LYS A 41 2.89 -7.74 1.58
CA LYS A 41 1.95 -8.87 1.56
C LYS A 41 1.20 -8.98 2.89
N ARG A 42 -0.10 -9.30 2.84
CA ARG A 42 -0.94 -9.54 4.04
C ARG A 42 -0.41 -10.69 4.90
N SER A 43 0.13 -11.73 4.27
CA SER A 43 0.73 -12.88 4.98
C SER A 43 1.96 -12.48 5.79
N SER A 44 2.77 -11.55 5.30
CA SER A 44 3.92 -11.00 6.03
C SER A 44 3.47 -10.17 7.23
N LEU A 45 2.44 -9.33 7.08
CA LEU A 45 1.83 -8.61 8.20
C LEU A 45 1.28 -9.59 9.25
N LYS A 46 0.55 -10.63 8.86
CA LYS A 46 -0.02 -11.62 9.80
C LYS A 46 1.06 -12.38 10.57
N LYS A 47 2.17 -12.74 9.91
CA LYS A 47 3.34 -13.35 10.58
C LYS A 47 4.01 -12.37 11.54
N HIS A 48 4.16 -11.11 11.13
CA HIS A 48 4.71 -10.06 11.98
C HIS A 48 3.86 -9.84 13.23
N LEU A 49 2.53 -9.70 13.07
CA LEU A 49 1.60 -9.59 14.19
C LEU A 49 1.82 -10.78 15.13
N LYS A 50 1.60 -12.02 14.68
CA LYS A 50 1.75 -13.21 15.54
C LYS A 50 3.09 -13.32 16.29
N ARG A 51 4.19 -12.86 15.69
CA ARG A 51 5.54 -12.97 16.28
C ARG A 51 5.95 -11.79 17.17
N THR A 52 5.43 -10.61 16.88
CA THR A 52 5.90 -9.34 17.50
C THR A 52 4.83 -8.73 18.39
N HIS A 53 3.57 -8.94 18.04
CA HIS A 53 2.40 -8.43 18.73
C HIS A 53 1.44 -9.58 18.97
N SER A 54 1.51 -10.20 20.15
CA SER A 54 0.59 -11.26 20.55
C SER A 54 -0.85 -10.72 20.66
N VAL A 55 -1.49 -10.47 19.52
CA VAL A 55 -2.81 -9.85 19.40
C VAL A 55 -3.66 -10.77 18.53
N GLN A 56 -4.71 -11.28 19.16
CA GLN A 56 -5.74 -12.08 18.50
C GLN A 56 -6.30 -11.30 17.31
N ASN A 57 -6.59 -12.02 16.23
CA ASN A 57 -7.01 -11.48 14.96
C ASN A 57 -8.37 -10.76 15.11
N THR A 58 -8.37 -9.49 15.48
CA THR A 58 -9.54 -8.64 15.27
C THR A 58 -9.54 -8.23 13.81
N PRO A 59 -10.58 -8.55 13.03
CA PRO A 59 -10.72 -8.02 11.69
C PRO A 59 -11.09 -6.55 11.84
N SER A 60 -10.09 -5.66 11.80
CA SER A 60 -10.34 -4.23 11.59
C SER A 60 -10.82 -4.03 10.15
N CYS A 61 -12.11 -4.30 9.92
CA CYS A 61 -12.87 -3.52 8.96
C CYS A 61 -13.37 -2.29 9.70
N LEU A 62 -12.88 -1.12 9.31
CA LEU A 62 -13.59 0.18 9.26
C LEU A 62 -12.53 1.28 9.08
N GLY A 63 -11.85 1.24 7.93
CA GLY A 63 -11.33 2.46 7.31
C GLY A 63 -12.41 3.02 6.41
N GLN A 64 -13.51 3.52 7.00
CA GLN A 64 -14.29 4.54 6.31
C GLN A 64 -13.34 5.71 6.07
N SER A 65 -13.09 6.03 4.81
CA SER A 65 -12.48 7.31 4.46
C SER A 65 -13.49 8.40 4.82
N PRO A 66 -13.24 9.31 5.77
CA PRO A 66 -14.05 10.50 5.88
C PRO A 66 -13.61 11.50 4.80
N VAL A 67 -14.57 11.78 3.91
CA VAL A 67 -14.84 13.01 3.14
C VAL A 67 -13.77 13.64 2.24
N VAL A 68 -14.11 13.72 0.93
CA VAL A 68 -14.22 15.04 0.26
C VAL A 68 -15.55 15.10 -0.49
N GLN A 69 -16.40 16.03 -0.08
CA GLN A 69 -17.66 16.39 -0.71
C GLN A 69 -17.36 17.36 -1.84
N ILE A 70 -17.51 16.93 -3.10
CA ILE A 70 -17.69 17.83 -4.25
C ILE A 70 -18.53 17.09 -5.30
N LEU A 71 -19.83 17.40 -5.37
CA LEU A 71 -20.50 17.60 -6.65
C LEU A 71 -21.71 18.52 -6.42
N GLU A 72 -21.56 19.73 -6.96
CA GLU A 72 -22.53 20.81 -7.26
C GLU A 72 -23.71 21.08 -6.31
#